data_AF-A0A9W8M486-F1
#
_entry.id   AF-A0A9W8M486-F1
#
_cell.length_a   1.000
_cell.length_b   1.000
_cell.length_c   1.000
_cell.angle_alpha   90.00
_cell.angle_beta   90.00
_cell.angle_gamma   90.00
#
_symmetry.space_group_name_H-M   'P 1'
#
loop_
_entity.id
_entity.type
_entity.pdbx_description
1 polymer ?
#
loop_
_entity_poly.entity_id
_entity_poly.type
_entity_poly.pdbx_seq_one_letter_code
_entity_poly.pdbx_strand_id
1 'polypeptide(L)'
;MSASFTYVKESYIFNKKTLVYHGLLESSSQAADLEPVWSMHLGDNIASLNAGRQGAVIMTATIDRVRKDQAQFTYQGKMTNGGFDVTKSTWAFHDFDGKRYDWMAGIMQNCWKLEDSEGHVVAQYIGMSRDYKVKATLSFQTKVSESLISLVLLTTKLINYEEASRR
;
A
#
# COMPACT_ATOMS: atom_id res chain seq x y z
N MET A 1 -0.58 -27.22 5.08
CA MET A 1 -0.89 -26.03 4.27
C MET A 1 0.09 -24.94 4.69
N SER A 2 1.04 -24.54 3.84
CA SER A 2 2.01 -23.51 4.22
C SER A 2 1.37 -22.13 4.05
N ALA A 3 1.36 -21.33 5.11
CA ALA A 3 1.02 -19.92 5.02
C ALA A 3 1.99 -19.26 4.03
N SER A 4 1.46 -18.67 2.95
CA SER A 4 2.24 -17.95 1.96
C SER A 4 2.46 -16.53 2.47
N PHE A 5 3.61 -16.28 3.10
CA PHE A 5 3.97 -14.95 3.56
C PHE A 5 4.50 -14.12 2.40
N THR A 6 3.83 -13.01 2.08
CA THR A 6 4.34 -12.01 1.13
C THR A 6 5.01 -10.91 1.94
N TYR A 7 6.27 -10.58 1.66
CA TYR A 7 7.00 -9.50 2.33
C TYR A 7 7.36 -8.39 1.35
N VAL A 8 7.04 -7.15 1.70
CA VAL A 8 7.40 -5.93 0.97
C VAL A 8 8.46 -5.18 1.77
N LYS A 9 9.65 -5.04 1.18
CA LYS A 9 10.75 -4.23 1.73
C LYS A 9 10.72 -2.84 1.12
N GLU A 10 10.79 -1.85 1.99
CA GLU A 10 10.84 -0.45 1.63
C GLU A 10 12.20 0.12 2.05
N SER A 11 12.88 0.80 1.11
CA SER A 11 14.00 1.65 1.46
C SER A 11 13.50 2.97 2.02
N TYR A 12 12.44 3.57 1.47
CA TYR A 12 11.71 4.72 2.02
C TYR A 12 10.34 4.88 1.31
N ILE A 13 9.21 4.64 2.00
CA ILE A 13 7.84 4.92 1.48
C ILE A 13 7.66 6.39 1.10
N PHE A 14 8.56 7.26 1.55
CA PHE A 14 8.34 8.70 1.59
C PHE A 14 9.09 9.50 0.53
N ASN A 15 9.82 8.85 -0.38
CA ASN A 15 10.51 9.55 -1.48
C ASN A 15 9.62 9.63 -2.74
N LYS A 16 9.90 10.56 -3.67
CA LYS A 16 9.15 10.71 -4.94
C LYS A 16 9.10 9.42 -5.78
N LYS A 17 10.04 8.50 -5.54
CA LYS A 17 10.11 7.16 -6.11
C LYS A 17 10.31 6.14 -5.00
N THR A 18 9.41 5.16 -4.93
CA THR A 18 9.47 4.03 -4.00
C THR A 18 9.64 2.74 -4.80
N LEU A 19 10.59 1.89 -4.42
CA LEU A 19 10.82 0.59 -5.07
C LEU A 19 10.18 -0.52 -4.26
N VAL A 20 9.42 -1.40 -4.93
CA VAL A 20 8.70 -2.50 -4.31
C VAL A 20 9.32 -3.81 -4.74
N TYR A 21 9.66 -4.64 -3.75
CA TYR A 21 10.22 -5.97 -3.94
C TYR A 21 9.15 -6.99 -3.53
N HIS A 22 8.94 -8.02 -4.35
CA HIS A 22 7.95 -9.06 -4.12
C HIS A 22 8.62 -10.43 -4.26
N GLY A 23 8.48 -11.28 -3.24
CA GLY A 23 9.03 -12.63 -3.22
C GLY A 23 8.69 -13.40 -1.94
N LEU A 24 8.89 -14.71 -1.96
CA LEU A 24 8.86 -15.57 -0.78
C LEU A 24 10.21 -15.45 -0.07
N LEU A 25 10.28 -14.64 0.99
CA LEU A 25 11.52 -14.37 1.71
C LEU A 25 11.38 -14.79 3.17
N GLU A 26 12.35 -15.55 3.65
CA GLU A 26 12.42 -16.03 5.04
C GLU A 26 13.16 -15.03 5.95
N SER A 27 13.85 -14.05 5.37
CA SER A 27 14.53 -12.99 6.11
C SER A 27 14.79 -11.73 5.28
N SER A 28 14.96 -10.60 5.95
CA SER A 28 15.17 -9.29 5.31
C SER A 28 16.52 -9.15 4.58
N SER A 29 17.48 -10.03 4.85
CA SER A 29 18.77 -10.14 4.15
C SER A 29 18.62 -10.71 2.74
N GLN A 30 17.67 -11.63 2.51
CA GLN A 30 17.38 -12.20 1.19
C GLN A 30 16.79 -11.17 0.21
N ALA A 31 16.28 -10.05 0.74
CA ALA A 31 15.77 -8.94 -0.05
C ALA A 31 16.85 -7.95 -0.52
N ALA A 32 18.14 -8.16 -0.21
CA ALA A 32 19.21 -7.27 -0.64
C ALA A 32 19.57 -7.44 -2.12
N ASP A 33 19.35 -8.63 -2.66
CA ASP A 33 19.80 -9.03 -4.01
C ASP A 33 18.63 -9.17 -5.02
N LEU A 34 17.41 -8.83 -4.62
CA LEU A 34 16.25 -8.88 -5.51
C LEU A 34 16.16 -7.62 -6.37
N GLU A 35 15.77 -7.81 -7.63
CA GLU A 35 15.34 -6.68 -8.46
C GLU A 35 13.93 -6.21 -8.04
N PRO A 36 13.67 -4.88 -8.08
CA PRO A 36 12.34 -4.35 -7.78
C PRO A 36 11.34 -4.75 -8.86
N VAL A 37 10.20 -5.29 -8.44
CA VAL A 37 9.11 -5.73 -9.32
C VAL A 37 8.23 -4.54 -9.72
N TRP A 38 8.03 -3.58 -8.80
CA TRP A 38 7.31 -2.35 -9.09
C TRP A 38 8.06 -1.10 -8.63
N SER A 39 7.72 0.03 -9.25
CA SER A 39 8.09 1.35 -8.76
C SER A 39 6.86 2.23 -8.62
N MET A 40 6.75 2.91 -7.49
CA MET A 40 5.65 3.82 -7.20
C MET A 40 6.13 5.26 -7.30
N HIS A 41 5.38 6.07 -8.01
CA HIS A 41 5.65 7.49 -8.24
C HIS A 41 4.51 8.33 -7.66
N LEU A 42 4.85 9.46 -7.04
CA LEU A 42 3.89 10.41 -6.50
C LEU A 42 4.06 11.76 -7.19
N GLY A 43 3.02 12.18 -7.91
CA GLY A 43 2.83 13.56 -8.36
C GLY A 43 1.92 14.33 -7.40
N ASP A 44 1.52 15.54 -7.79
CA ASP A 44 0.83 16.49 -6.89
C ASP A 44 -0.60 16.07 -6.48
N ASN A 45 -1.18 15.05 -7.12
CA ASN A 45 -2.51 14.51 -6.84
C ASN A 45 -2.73 13.09 -7.38
N ILE A 46 -1.69 12.52 -8.00
CA ILE A 46 -1.74 11.22 -8.66
C ILE A 46 -0.58 10.39 -8.13
N ALA A 47 -0.89 9.19 -7.64
CA ALA A 47 0.11 8.16 -7.39
C ALA A 47 -0.01 7.10 -8.49
N SER A 48 1.11 6.62 -9.03
CA SER A 48 1.15 5.58 -10.05
C SER A 48 2.07 4.45 -9.64
N LEU A 49 1.63 3.21 -9.80
CA LEU A 49 2.43 2.01 -9.65
C LEU A 49 2.82 1.49 -11.04
N ASN A 50 4.11 1.30 -11.27
CA ASN A 50 4.71 0.96 -12.56
C ASN A 50 5.44 -0.39 -12.49
N ALA A 51 5.37 -1.18 -13.56
CA ALA A 51 6.09 -2.44 -13.72
C ALA A 51 7.60 -2.23 -13.97
N GLY A 52 8.44 -2.81 -13.12
CA GLY A 52 9.89 -2.85 -13.28
C GLY A 52 10.57 -1.48 -13.43
N ARG A 53 11.76 -1.47 -14.08
CA ARG A 53 12.54 -0.24 -14.38
C ARG A 53 12.10 0.48 -15.67
N GLN A 54 11.36 -0.19 -16.56
CA GLN A 54 11.01 0.32 -17.90
C GLN A 54 9.56 0.83 -18.04
N GLY A 55 8.72 0.73 -16.99
CA GLY A 55 7.72 1.76 -16.72
C GLY A 55 6.34 1.62 -17.37
N ALA A 56 5.78 0.41 -17.52
CA ALA A 56 4.35 0.28 -17.82
C ALA A 56 3.52 0.61 -16.58
N VAL A 57 2.59 1.56 -16.69
CA VAL A 57 1.66 1.89 -15.59
C VAL A 57 0.72 0.70 -15.37
N ILE A 58 0.72 0.17 -14.16
CA ILE A 58 -0.13 -0.94 -13.72
C ILE A 58 -1.42 -0.38 -13.12
N MET A 59 -1.27 0.58 -12.21
CA MET A 59 -2.38 1.17 -11.48
C MET A 59 -2.12 2.65 -11.22
N THR A 60 -3.17 3.46 -11.30
CA THR A 60 -3.14 4.86 -10.87
C THR A 60 -4.14 5.09 -9.75
N ALA A 61 -3.81 5.99 -8.84
CA ALA A 61 -4.70 6.49 -7.81
C ALA A 61 -4.71 8.02 -7.84
N THR A 62 -5.89 8.63 -7.76
CA THR A 62 -6.08 10.08 -7.78
C THR A 62 -6.84 10.51 -6.53
N ILE A 63 -6.29 11.44 -5.75
CA ILE A 63 -7.01 12.07 -4.63
C ILE A 63 -7.81 13.26 -5.16
N ASP A 64 -9.08 13.37 -4.75
CA ASP A 64 -9.86 14.58 -4.97
C ASP A 64 -9.31 15.71 -4.07
N ARG A 65 -8.84 16.80 -4.70
CA ARG A 65 -8.23 17.94 -3.97
C ARG A 65 -9.24 18.72 -3.11
N VAL A 66 -10.51 18.68 -3.50
CA VAL A 66 -11.61 19.34 -2.76
C VAL A 66 -12.06 18.43 -1.64
N ARG A 67 -12.14 17.13 -1.93
CA ARG A 67 -12.51 16.06 -0.99
C ARG A 67 -11.29 15.19 -0.70
N LYS A 68 -10.36 15.74 0.09
CA LYS A 68 -9.08 15.07 0.45
C LYS A 68 -9.25 13.73 1.18
N ASP A 69 -10.48 13.40 1.53
CA ASP A 69 -10.94 12.15 2.10
C ASP A 69 -11.42 11.13 1.05
N GLN A 70 -11.25 11.38 -0.25
CA GLN A 70 -11.65 10.47 -1.33
C GLN A 70 -10.53 10.24 -2.34
N ALA A 71 -10.41 9.00 -2.79
CA ALA A 71 -9.47 8.57 -3.81
C ALA A 71 -10.14 7.63 -4.83
N GLN A 72 -9.82 7.82 -6.10
CA GLN A 72 -10.22 6.92 -7.19
C GLN A 72 -9.01 6.13 -7.68
N PHE A 73 -9.19 4.83 -7.88
CA PHE A 73 -8.16 3.89 -8.34
C PHE A 73 -8.56 3.32 -9.70
N THR A 74 -7.60 3.25 -10.63
CA THR A 74 -7.80 2.69 -11.97
C THR A 74 -6.77 1.59 -12.24
N TYR A 75 -7.23 0.42 -12.64
CA TYR A 75 -6.41 -0.76 -12.98
C TYR A 75 -7.00 -1.47 -14.18
N GLN A 76 -6.23 -1.61 -15.26
CA GLN A 76 -6.64 -2.31 -16.49
C GLN A 76 -8.03 -1.86 -17.01
N GLY A 77 -8.34 -0.56 -16.93
CA GLY A 77 -9.61 0.02 -17.36
C GLY A 77 -10.79 -0.15 -16.37
N LYS A 78 -10.62 -0.89 -15.27
CA LYS A 78 -11.58 -0.93 -14.16
C LYS A 78 -11.31 0.20 -13.17
N MET A 79 -12.37 0.68 -12.52
CA MET A 79 -12.29 1.71 -11.49
C MET A 79 -12.85 1.22 -10.17
N THR A 80 -12.25 1.68 -9.07
CA THR A 80 -12.78 1.54 -7.71
C THR A 80 -12.45 2.79 -6.90
N ASN A 81 -13.07 2.92 -5.73
CA ASN A 81 -12.93 4.10 -4.87
C ASN A 81 -12.54 3.71 -3.45
N GLY A 82 -11.89 4.63 -2.77
CA GLY A 82 -11.63 4.60 -1.34
C GLY A 82 -11.74 5.99 -0.73
N GLY A 83 -11.76 6.05 0.59
CA GLY A 83 -11.91 7.29 1.32
C GLY A 83 -11.96 7.12 2.83
N PHE A 84 -12.04 8.22 3.55
CA PHE A 84 -12.24 8.22 5.00
C PHE A 84 -13.69 7.89 5.34
N ASP A 85 -13.89 6.86 6.16
CA ASP A 85 -15.18 6.50 6.76
C ASP A 85 -15.27 7.12 8.15
N VAL A 86 -16.10 8.15 8.28
CA VAL A 86 -16.31 8.87 9.54
C VAL A 86 -16.92 7.96 10.61
N THR A 87 -17.76 7.01 10.23
CA THR A 87 -18.47 6.11 11.17
C THR A 87 -17.50 5.19 11.88
N LYS A 88 -16.54 4.64 11.13
CA LYS A 88 -15.49 3.77 11.67
C LYS A 88 -14.24 4.54 12.11
N SER A 89 -14.16 5.84 11.77
CA SER A 89 -12.96 6.68 11.96
C SER A 89 -11.71 6.07 11.33
N THR A 90 -11.86 5.47 10.14
CA THR A 90 -10.82 4.73 9.43
C THR A 90 -10.84 5.09 7.95
N TRP A 91 -9.72 4.93 7.25
CA TRP A 91 -9.76 4.90 5.78
C TRP A 91 -10.30 3.54 5.31
N ALA A 92 -10.97 3.51 4.17
CA ALA A 92 -11.47 2.28 3.58
C ALA A 92 -11.39 2.33 2.06
N PHE A 93 -11.31 1.17 1.41
CA PHE A 93 -11.42 1.06 -0.04
C PHE A 93 -12.20 -0.19 -0.42
N HIS A 94 -12.68 -0.23 -1.66
CA HIS A 94 -13.21 -1.44 -2.27
C HIS A 94 -12.19 -1.97 -3.29
N ASP A 95 -12.00 -3.29 -3.35
CA ASP A 95 -11.28 -3.87 -4.48
C ASP A 95 -12.14 -3.85 -5.76
N PHE A 96 -11.60 -4.39 -6.85
CA PHE A 96 -12.27 -4.41 -8.15
C PHE A 96 -13.39 -5.46 -8.26
N ASP A 97 -13.54 -6.31 -7.23
CA ASP A 97 -14.62 -7.27 -7.09
C ASP A 97 -15.70 -6.75 -6.12
N GLY A 98 -15.52 -5.55 -5.56
CA GLY A 98 -16.45 -4.89 -4.64
C GLY A 98 -16.25 -5.27 -3.17
N LYS A 99 -15.23 -6.06 -2.82
CA LYS A 99 -14.94 -6.40 -1.43
C LYS A 99 -14.34 -5.18 -0.73
N ARG A 100 -14.91 -4.84 0.43
CA ARG A 100 -14.47 -3.73 1.26
C ARG A 100 -13.29 -4.13 2.16
N TYR A 101 -12.36 -3.20 2.31
CA TYR A 101 -11.24 -3.29 3.25
C TYR A 101 -11.12 -2.01 4.08
N ASP A 102 -10.84 -2.16 5.37
CA ASP A 102 -10.73 -1.08 6.34
C ASP A 102 -9.28 -0.94 6.83
N TRP A 103 -8.77 0.29 6.80
CA TRP A 103 -7.44 0.69 7.28
C TRP A 103 -7.48 1.05 8.75
N MET A 104 -6.95 0.17 9.58
CA MET A 104 -6.84 0.39 11.02
C MET A 104 -5.42 0.88 11.33
N ALA A 105 -5.28 2.19 11.54
CA ALA A 105 -4.04 2.76 12.05
C ALA A 105 -3.82 2.32 13.50
N GLY A 106 -2.63 1.80 13.82
CA GLY A 106 -2.25 1.54 15.20
C GLY A 106 -2.01 2.84 15.97
N ILE A 107 -2.06 2.78 17.30
CA ILE A 107 -1.81 3.92 18.21
C ILE A 107 -0.41 4.56 17.99
N MET A 108 0.52 3.85 17.35
CA MET A 108 1.80 4.37 16.88
C MET A 108 1.76 4.60 15.36
N GLN A 109 2.00 5.85 14.94
CA GLN A 109 1.94 6.39 13.56
C GLN A 109 2.72 5.63 12.47
N ASN A 110 3.47 4.59 12.84
CA ASN A 110 4.30 3.80 11.92
C ASN A 110 3.76 2.38 11.69
N CYS A 111 2.58 2.04 12.20
CA CYS A 111 2.02 0.69 12.06
C CYS A 111 0.54 0.78 11.65
N TRP A 112 0.11 -0.06 10.72
CA TRP A 112 -1.30 -0.20 10.35
C TRP A 112 -1.62 -1.64 9.99
N LYS A 113 -2.89 -2.00 10.09
CA LYS A 113 -3.43 -3.26 9.56
C LYS A 113 -4.59 -2.97 8.63
N LEU A 114 -4.73 -3.80 7.62
CA LEU A 114 -5.86 -3.83 6.71
C LEU A 114 -6.74 -5.01 7.09
N GLU A 115 -7.99 -4.73 7.40
CA GLU A 115 -8.99 -5.73 7.73
C GLU A 115 -10.00 -5.85 6.60
N ASP A 116 -10.55 -7.04 6.39
CA ASP A 116 -11.73 -7.18 5.54
C ASP A 116 -13.04 -6.90 6.32
N SER A 117 -14.17 -7.02 5.63
CA SER A 117 -15.50 -6.80 6.21
C SER A 117 -15.83 -7.68 7.42
N GLU A 118 -15.14 -8.81 7.59
CA GLU A 118 -15.32 -9.74 8.70
C GLU A 118 -14.37 -9.44 9.87
N GLY A 119 -13.49 -8.45 9.73
CA GLY A 119 -12.47 -8.11 10.73
C GLY A 119 -11.22 -8.98 10.64
N HIS A 120 -11.07 -9.79 9.59
CA HIS A 120 -9.86 -10.59 9.40
C HIS A 120 -8.72 -9.73 8.87
N VAL A 121 -7.54 -9.85 9.47
CA VAL A 121 -6.34 -9.12 9.02
C VAL A 121 -5.86 -9.71 7.71
N VAL A 122 -5.89 -8.90 6.65
CA VAL A 122 -5.46 -9.27 5.30
C VAL A 122 -4.03 -8.82 5.04
N ALA A 123 -3.71 -7.60 5.47
CA ALA A 123 -2.37 -7.04 5.37
C ALA A 123 -1.98 -6.31 6.65
N GLN A 124 -0.69 -6.23 6.93
CA GLN A 124 -0.16 -5.46 8.04
C GLN A 124 1.13 -4.78 7.63
N TYR A 125 1.32 -3.56 8.12
CA TYR A 125 2.52 -2.79 7.95
C TYR A 125 3.11 -2.44 9.30
N ILE A 126 4.42 -2.64 9.40
CA ILE A 126 5.21 -2.37 10.59
C ILE A 126 6.42 -1.56 10.17
N GLY A 127 6.38 -0.26 10.44
CA GLY A 127 7.50 0.66 10.30
C GLY A 127 8.44 0.58 11.49
N MET A 128 9.75 0.62 11.24
CA MET A 128 10.78 0.54 12.28
C MET A 128 11.47 1.90 12.44
N SER A 129 11.58 2.38 13.68
CA SER A 129 11.99 3.76 13.99
C SER A 129 13.49 3.98 14.21
N ARG A 130 14.37 2.97 14.06
CA ARG A 130 15.83 3.14 14.25
C ARG A 130 16.69 2.29 13.30
N ASP A 131 17.77 2.90 12.83
CA ASP A 131 19.05 2.37 12.28
C ASP A 131 19.12 0.97 11.65
N TYR A 132 18.31 0.68 10.62
CA TYR A 132 18.53 -0.52 9.80
C TYR A 132 18.34 -0.29 8.31
N LYS A 133 19.02 -1.15 7.52
CA LYS A 133 18.96 -1.27 6.05
C LYS A 133 17.54 -1.54 5.49
N VAL A 134 16.55 -1.78 6.35
CA VAL A 134 15.15 -2.07 6.04
C VAL A 134 14.30 -1.16 6.95
N LYS A 135 13.44 -0.32 6.36
CA LYS A 135 12.72 0.72 7.12
C LYS A 135 11.31 0.34 7.53
N ALA A 136 10.72 -0.62 6.84
CA ALA A 136 9.42 -1.15 7.15
C ALA A 136 9.20 -2.50 6.48
N THR A 137 8.19 -3.22 6.97
CA THR A 137 7.69 -4.47 6.37
C THR A 137 6.20 -4.35 6.15
N LEU A 138 5.74 -4.56 4.91
CA LEU A 138 4.34 -4.84 4.62
C LEU A 138 4.21 -6.34 4.37
N SER A 139 3.29 -7.00 5.07
CA SER A 139 3.03 -8.42 4.94
C SER A 139 1.56 -8.74 4.70
N PHE A 140 1.29 -9.74 3.86
CA PHE A 140 -0.04 -10.25 3.60
C PHE A 140 -0.20 -11.61 4.29
N GLN A 141 -1.30 -11.78 5.03
CA GLN A 141 -1.54 -13.00 5.82
C GLN A 141 -2.17 -14.13 5.01
N THR A 142 -2.62 -13.84 3.79
CA THR A 142 -3.20 -14.81 2.86
C THR A 142 -2.68 -14.56 1.44
N LYS A 143 -2.90 -15.52 0.54
CA LYS A 143 -2.65 -15.29 -0.89
C LYS A 143 -3.66 -14.27 -1.40
N VAL A 144 -3.16 -13.15 -1.91
CA VAL A 144 -3.94 -12.03 -2.42
C VAL A 144 -3.68 -11.81 -3.92
N SER A 145 -4.62 -11.14 -4.60
CA SER A 145 -4.46 -10.76 -6.00
C SER A 145 -3.44 -9.63 -6.17
N GLU A 146 -2.82 -9.55 -7.35
CA GLU A 146 -1.90 -8.46 -7.69
C GLU A 146 -2.57 -7.09 -7.63
N SER A 147 -3.86 -7.02 -8.03
CA SER A 147 -4.65 -5.80 -7.93
C SER A 147 -4.83 -5.35 -6.48
N LEU A 148 -5.08 -6.27 -5.53
CA LEU A 148 -5.17 -5.92 -4.12
C LEU A 148 -3.83 -5.44 -3.56
N ILE A 149 -2.71 -6.09 -3.92
CA ILE A 149 -1.38 -5.63 -3.50
C ILE A 149 -1.12 -4.21 -4.02
N SER A 150 -1.41 -3.95 -5.29
CA SER A 150 -1.23 -2.66 -5.93
C SER A 150 -2.07 -1.55 -5.26
N LEU A 151 -3.32 -1.87 -4.93
CA LEU A 151 -4.25 -0.96 -4.31
C LEU A 151 -3.82 -0.61 -2.88
N VAL A 152 -3.36 -1.60 -2.11
CA VAL A 152 -2.77 -1.39 -0.77
C VAL A 152 -1.55 -0.47 -0.84
N LEU A 153 -0.62 -0.70 -1.78
CA LEU A 153 0.58 0.12 -1.95
C LEU A 153 0.23 1.58 -2.26
N LEU A 154 -0.66 1.82 -3.22
CA LEU A 154 -1.07 3.18 -3.58
C LEU A 154 -1.82 3.87 -2.44
N THR A 155 -2.74 3.18 -1.77
CA THR A 155 -3.48 3.75 -0.64
C THR A 155 -2.56 4.12 0.52
N THR A 156 -1.57 3.28 0.84
CA THR A 156 -0.53 3.59 1.84
C THR A 156 0.16 4.92 1.53
N LYS A 157 0.53 5.11 0.26
CA LYS A 157 1.24 6.31 -0.20
C LYS A 157 0.36 7.56 -0.12
N LEU A 158 -0.92 7.44 -0.46
CA LEU A 158 -1.89 8.53 -0.43
C LEU A 158 -2.23 8.99 0.99
N ILE A 159 -2.50 8.06 1.91
CA ILE A 159 -2.79 8.39 3.32
C ILE A 159 -1.61 9.15 3.94
N ASN A 160 -0.39 8.67 3.72
CA ASN A 160 0.81 9.33 4.25
C ASN A 160 1.08 10.71 3.62
N TYR A 161 0.74 10.90 2.33
CA TYR A 161 0.85 12.21 1.67
C TYR A 161 -0.14 13.22 2.28
N GLU A 162 -1.37 12.78 2.52
CA GLU A 162 -2.42 13.58 3.15
C GLU A 162 -1.98 14.07 4.54
N GLU A 163 -1.47 13.16 5.38
CA GLU A 163 -0.96 13.49 6.71
C GLU A 163 0.23 14.46 6.68
N ALA A 164 1.16 14.29 5.73
CA ALA A 164 2.29 15.20 5.57
C ALA A 164 1.85 16.60 5.12
N SER A 165 0.79 16.71 4.30
CA SER A 165 0.26 17.99 3.82
C SER A 165 -0.53 18.80 4.86
N ARG A 166 -0.88 18.17 6.00
CA ARG A 166 -1.56 18.83 7.13
C ARG A 166 -0.61 19.42 8.17
N ARG A 167 0.70 19.13 8.09
CA ARG A 167 1.74 19.66 8.98
C ARG A 167 2.37 20.91 8.40
#